data_AF-A0A8H7FP04-F1
#
_entry.id   AF-A0A8H7FP04-F1
#
_cell.length_a   1.000
_cell.length_b   1.000
_cell.length_c   1.000
_cell.angle_alpha   90.00
_cell.angle_beta   90.00
_cell.angle_gamma   90.00
#
_symmetry.space_group_name_H-M   'P 1'
#
loop_
_entity.id
_entity.type
_entity.pdbx_description
1 polymer ?
#
loop_
_entity_poly.entity_id
_entity_poly.type
_entity_poly.pdbx_seq_one_letter_code
_entity_poly.pdbx_strand_id
1 'polypeptide(L)'
;MPMRSDWRLRYDADHWMLVPSPELVQAVYAHYMPFLGWPETPLPQTLPSIESVYGGAPSFEYHVLAAPSLSKIYIDRYTHDAGGRHDFPFVTLGPIQSHVLPHFAIFNCGKKIAPLLAVAWASLGRRYELITGSAGAVRAYLQIVELYALWVAVECPPAFKGSSGQDLGQPPGTNEGSDSGGQRHIADTDSECSVDSDTALTKAEEKEMEDAFKMVSSWRTASSQALSQSHQREEMVASREDIGGYEQEPSRMACTVDLSPEGLPVDYYPPHLVSAALNNVKTMGE
;
A
#
# COMPACT_ATOMS: atom_id res chain seq x y z
N MET A 1 6.17 -22.09 3.24
CA MET A 1 6.73 -21.94 4.61
C MET A 1 6.15 -20.65 5.19
N PRO A 2 5.57 -20.66 6.40
CA PRO A 2 5.02 -19.45 7.01
C PRO A 2 6.13 -18.40 7.21
N MET A 3 5.80 -17.12 6.99
CA MET A 3 6.72 -16.01 7.24
C MET A 3 7.08 -15.98 8.73
N ARG A 4 8.36 -15.77 9.07
CA ARG A 4 8.79 -15.67 10.47
C ARG A 4 8.11 -14.48 11.17
N SER A 5 7.85 -14.61 12.47
CA SER A 5 7.14 -13.60 13.25
C SER A 5 7.88 -12.25 13.31
N ASP A 6 9.20 -12.27 13.41
CA ASP A 6 10.04 -11.06 13.42
C ASP A 6 10.00 -10.31 12.09
N TRP A 7 9.95 -11.05 10.98
CA TRP A 7 9.76 -10.48 9.65
C TRP A 7 8.39 -9.84 9.51
N ARG A 8 7.34 -10.58 9.92
CA ARG A 8 5.97 -10.08 9.90
C ARG A 8 5.82 -8.79 10.69
N LEU A 9 6.34 -8.74 11.92
CA LEU A 9 6.27 -7.56 12.77
C LEU A 9 6.90 -6.33 12.08
N ARG A 10 8.05 -6.52 11.43
CA ARG A 10 8.71 -5.44 10.67
C ARG A 10 7.93 -5.07 9.41
N TYR A 11 7.34 -6.03 8.72
CA TYR A 11 6.51 -5.76 7.54
C TYR A 11 5.26 -4.96 7.90
N ASP A 12 4.62 -5.30 9.02
CA ASP A 12 3.43 -4.64 9.54
C ASP A 12 3.75 -3.25 10.13
N ALA A 13 4.98 -3.04 10.61
CA ALA A 13 5.49 -1.76 11.11
C ALA A 13 6.09 -0.84 10.01
N ASP A 14 5.76 -1.07 8.74
CA ASP A 14 6.21 -0.27 7.59
C ASP A 14 7.75 -0.13 7.43
N HIS A 15 8.53 -1.01 8.06
CA HIS A 15 9.99 -1.01 8.00
C HIS A 15 10.52 -1.49 6.63
N TRP A 16 9.76 -2.35 5.95
CA TRP A 16 10.08 -2.83 4.61
C TRP A 16 8.81 -3.22 3.87
N MET A 17 8.94 -3.42 2.57
CA MET A 17 7.85 -3.81 1.69
C MET A 17 8.31 -4.91 0.75
N LEU A 18 7.36 -5.76 0.34
CA LEU A 18 7.57 -6.72 -0.72
C LEU A 18 7.24 -6.04 -2.03
N VAL A 19 8.19 -6.06 -2.96
CA VAL A 19 8.01 -5.56 -4.33
C VAL A 19 8.11 -6.74 -5.29
N PRO A 20 7.19 -6.88 -6.26
CA PRO A 20 7.30 -7.92 -7.29
C PRO A 20 8.55 -7.73 -8.16
N SER A 21 8.79 -8.60 -9.15
CA SER A 21 9.79 -8.29 -10.18
C SER A 21 9.33 -7.11 -11.06
N PRO A 22 10.25 -6.29 -11.60
CA PRO A 22 9.90 -5.15 -12.45
C PRO A 22 9.03 -5.53 -13.67
N GLU A 23 9.28 -6.69 -14.26
CA GLU A 23 8.53 -7.21 -15.41
C GLU A 23 7.08 -7.50 -15.03
N LEU A 24 6.86 -8.05 -13.83
CA LEU A 24 5.53 -8.35 -13.33
C LEU A 24 4.75 -7.08 -12.98
N VAL A 25 5.42 -6.09 -12.39
CA VAL A 25 4.82 -4.76 -12.18
C VAL A 25 4.43 -4.13 -13.51
N GLN A 26 5.32 -4.17 -14.50
CA GLN A 26 5.04 -3.64 -15.84
C GLN A 26 3.87 -4.35 -16.51
N ALA A 27 3.75 -5.68 -16.37
CA ALA A 27 2.65 -6.44 -16.93
C ALA A 27 1.30 -6.07 -16.28
N VAL A 28 1.27 -5.94 -14.95
CA VAL A 28 0.08 -5.46 -14.21
C VAL A 28 -0.25 -4.03 -14.63
N TYR A 29 0.75 -3.17 -14.77
CA TYR A 29 0.57 -1.79 -15.21
C TYR A 29 -0.01 -1.71 -16.63
N ALA A 30 0.55 -2.45 -17.58
CA ALA A 30 0.07 -2.51 -18.96
C ALA A 30 -1.38 -3.02 -19.05
N HIS A 31 -1.79 -3.92 -18.16
CA HIS A 31 -3.18 -4.39 -18.05
C HIS A 31 -4.15 -3.27 -17.65
N TYR A 32 -3.72 -2.35 -16.78
CA TYR A 32 -4.56 -1.25 -16.31
C TYR A 32 -4.43 0.05 -17.10
N MET A 33 -3.33 0.24 -17.84
CA MET A 33 -3.04 1.47 -18.59
C MET A 33 -4.13 1.93 -19.55
N PRO A 34 -4.83 1.05 -20.30
CA PRO A 34 -5.94 1.47 -21.15
C PRO A 34 -7.06 2.19 -20.39
N PHE A 35 -7.18 1.98 -19.08
CA PHE A 35 -8.18 2.60 -18.21
C PHE A 35 -7.67 3.87 -17.51
N LEU A 36 -6.35 4.09 -17.49
CA LEU A 36 -5.70 5.30 -17.00
C LEU A 36 -5.75 6.45 -18.02
N GLY A 37 -5.97 6.13 -19.30
CA GLY A 37 -5.50 6.93 -20.41
C GLY A 37 -6.35 8.13 -20.86
N TRP A 38 -7.59 8.33 -20.43
CA TRP A 38 -8.41 9.40 -21.02
C TRP A 38 -9.35 10.09 -20.03
N PRO A 39 -9.20 11.43 -19.81
CA PRO A 39 -10.10 12.21 -18.96
C PRO A 39 -11.55 12.24 -19.47
N GLU A 40 -11.78 11.81 -20.71
CA GLU A 40 -13.11 11.80 -21.35
C GLU A 40 -13.76 10.42 -21.36
N THR A 41 -13.02 9.34 -21.07
CA THR A 41 -13.61 8.00 -21.07
C THR A 41 -14.11 7.70 -19.67
N PRO A 42 -15.43 7.48 -19.48
CA PRO A 42 -15.94 7.04 -18.18
C PRO A 42 -15.18 5.79 -17.75
N LEU A 43 -14.67 5.78 -16.53
CA LEU A 43 -14.09 4.57 -15.94
C LEU A 43 -15.09 3.43 -16.11
N PRO A 44 -14.68 2.27 -16.65
CA PRO A 44 -15.58 1.14 -16.76
C PRO A 44 -16.04 0.73 -15.36
N GLN A 45 -17.34 0.40 -15.23
CA GLN A 45 -17.92 -0.04 -13.96
C GLN A 45 -17.25 -1.30 -13.41
N THR A 46 -16.61 -2.10 -14.28
CA THR A 46 -15.86 -3.29 -13.91
C THR A 46 -14.49 -3.26 -14.57
N LEU A 47 -13.45 -3.40 -13.76
CA LEU A 47 -12.08 -3.56 -14.26
C LEU A 47 -11.90 -5.00 -14.79
N PRO A 48 -11.11 -5.21 -15.86
CA PRO A 48 -10.84 -6.56 -16.34
C PRO A 48 -10.11 -7.39 -15.28
N SER A 49 -10.40 -8.69 -15.25
CA SER A 49 -9.76 -9.61 -14.31
C SER A 49 -8.24 -9.60 -14.47
N ILE A 50 -7.55 -9.29 -13.39
CA ILE A 50 -6.09 -9.26 -13.29
C ILE A 50 -5.46 -10.66 -13.35
N GLU A 51 -6.25 -11.72 -13.12
CA GLU A 51 -5.75 -13.11 -13.10
C GLU A 51 -5.15 -13.52 -14.46
N SER A 52 -5.64 -12.92 -15.54
CA SER A 52 -5.10 -13.12 -16.89
C SER A 52 -3.64 -12.71 -17.01
N VAL A 53 -3.18 -11.72 -16.23
CA VAL A 53 -1.78 -11.27 -16.19
C VAL A 53 -0.88 -12.33 -15.55
N TYR A 54 -1.41 -13.10 -14.60
CA TYR A 54 -0.63 -14.06 -13.82
C TYR A 54 -0.45 -15.41 -14.52
N GLY A 55 -1.25 -15.70 -15.55
CA GLY A 55 -1.13 -16.94 -16.33
C GLY A 55 -1.29 -18.22 -15.50
N GLY A 56 -1.95 -18.15 -14.34
CA GLY A 56 -2.09 -19.28 -13.42
C GLY A 56 -0.78 -19.71 -12.73
N ALA A 57 0.22 -18.83 -12.65
CA ALA A 57 1.47 -19.12 -11.96
C ALA A 57 1.22 -19.52 -10.50
N PRO A 58 1.83 -20.61 -10.00
CA PRO A 58 1.58 -21.09 -8.64
C PRO A 58 2.22 -20.21 -7.58
N SER A 59 3.33 -19.53 -7.90
CA SER A 59 4.05 -18.62 -7.02
C SER A 59 4.67 -17.48 -7.82
N PHE A 60 5.02 -16.42 -7.10
CA PHE A 60 5.61 -15.21 -7.67
C PHE A 60 6.87 -14.82 -6.91
N GLU A 61 7.71 -14.09 -7.62
CA GLU A 61 8.97 -13.58 -7.13
C GLU A 61 8.79 -12.20 -6.50
N TYR A 62 9.35 -12.03 -5.30
CA TYR A 62 9.34 -10.78 -4.56
C TYR A 62 10.72 -10.42 -4.03
N HIS A 63 11.00 -9.13 -3.96
CA HIS A 63 12.20 -8.59 -3.34
C HIS A 63 11.83 -7.78 -2.10
N VAL A 64 12.75 -7.74 -1.13
CA VAL A 64 12.59 -6.95 0.09
C VAL A 64 13.13 -5.55 -0.17
N LEU A 65 12.24 -4.58 -0.30
CA LEU A 65 12.60 -3.18 -0.40
C LEU A 65 12.54 -2.53 0.99
N ALA A 66 13.70 -2.12 1.51
CA ALA A 66 13.79 -1.47 2.80
C ALA A 66 13.25 -0.03 2.74
N ALA A 67 12.39 0.35 3.70
CA ALA A 67 11.87 1.70 3.80
C ALA A 67 13.00 2.72 4.07
N PRO A 68 12.80 4.02 3.78
CA PRO A 68 13.82 5.04 4.03
C PRO A 68 14.17 5.19 5.51
N SER A 69 13.18 4.97 6.40
CA SER A 69 13.33 5.04 7.86
C SER A 69 14.14 3.88 8.44
N LEU A 70 14.33 2.80 7.68
CA LEU A 70 15.08 1.64 8.13
C LEU A 70 16.59 1.93 8.01
N SER A 71 17.28 2.02 9.14
CA SER A 71 18.73 2.04 9.19
C SER A 71 19.29 0.67 9.61
N LYS A 72 20.40 0.26 8.97
CA LYS A 72 21.35 -0.80 9.37
C LYS A 72 20.78 -1.97 10.17
N ILE A 73 19.76 -2.61 9.60
CA ILE A 73 19.24 -3.88 10.11
C ILE A 73 19.79 -5.00 9.23
N TYR A 74 20.04 -6.14 9.86
CA TYR A 74 20.34 -7.38 9.17
C TYR A 74 19.14 -8.33 9.25
N ILE A 75 19.04 -9.17 8.25
CA ILE A 75 18.09 -10.27 8.18
C ILE A 75 18.88 -11.57 8.26
N ASP A 76 18.66 -12.34 9.31
CA ASP A 76 19.19 -13.71 9.38
C ASP A 76 18.25 -14.66 8.64
N ARG A 77 18.75 -15.27 7.56
CA ARG A 77 18.03 -16.33 6.85
C ARG A 77 18.67 -17.66 7.21
N TYR A 78 18.03 -18.40 8.10
CA TYR A 78 18.36 -19.80 8.34
C TYR A 78 17.73 -20.64 7.24
N THR A 79 18.50 -20.93 6.19
CA THR A 79 18.14 -22.04 5.29
C THR A 79 18.71 -23.34 5.87
N HIS A 80 18.16 -24.48 5.47
CA HIS A 80 18.59 -25.79 5.96
C HIS A 80 20.10 -26.05 5.72
N ASP A 81 20.72 -25.38 4.75
CA ASP A 81 22.08 -25.68 4.31
C ASP A 81 23.08 -24.54 4.54
N ALA A 82 22.63 -23.30 4.77
CA ALA A 82 23.50 -22.18 5.16
C ALA A 82 22.69 -21.05 5.80
N GLY A 83 23.01 -20.73 7.06
CA GLY A 83 22.58 -19.48 7.67
C GLY A 83 23.32 -18.31 7.01
N GLY A 84 22.59 -17.38 6.42
CA GLY A 84 23.15 -16.16 5.83
C GLY A 84 22.68 -14.93 6.60
N ARG A 85 23.61 -14.04 6.95
CA ARG A 85 23.31 -12.68 7.38
C ARG A 85 23.21 -11.80 6.15
N HIS A 86 22.07 -11.11 5.99
CA HIS A 86 21.82 -10.22 4.87
C HIS A 86 21.71 -8.79 5.39
N ASP A 87 22.65 -7.93 5.03
CA ASP A 87 22.68 -6.55 5.48
C ASP A 87 21.88 -5.64 4.53
N PHE A 88 21.37 -4.53 5.07
CA PHE A 88 20.74 -3.46 4.31
C PHE A 88 21.62 -3.00 3.12
N PRO A 89 21.05 -2.74 1.92
CA PRO A 89 19.63 -2.75 1.55
C PRO A 89 19.12 -4.14 1.11
N PHE A 90 19.71 -5.22 1.62
CA PHE A 90 19.33 -6.62 1.40
C PHE A 90 19.60 -7.18 0.00
N VAL A 91 20.60 -6.62 -0.70
CA VAL A 91 21.02 -7.08 -2.04
C VAL A 91 21.34 -8.58 -2.06
N THR A 92 21.95 -9.09 -0.99
CA THR A 92 22.36 -10.51 -0.90
C THR A 92 21.22 -11.46 -0.51
N LEU A 93 20.04 -10.93 -0.10
CA LEU A 93 18.91 -11.76 0.33
C LEU A 93 18.32 -12.57 -0.82
N GLY A 94 18.45 -12.03 -2.04
CA GLY A 94 17.85 -12.55 -3.25
C GLY A 94 16.32 -12.54 -3.21
N PRO A 95 15.69 -13.07 -4.26
CA PRO A 95 14.24 -13.14 -4.33
C PRO A 95 13.62 -14.10 -3.32
N ILE A 96 12.39 -13.78 -2.92
CA ILE A 96 11.50 -14.60 -2.09
C ILE A 96 10.37 -15.11 -2.99
N GLN A 97 10.16 -16.43 -2.96
CA GLN A 97 9.02 -17.06 -3.62
C GLN A 97 7.82 -17.08 -2.67
N SER A 98 6.67 -16.58 -3.13
CA SER A 98 5.44 -16.53 -2.34
C SER A 98 4.21 -16.77 -3.21
N HIS A 99 3.16 -17.33 -2.60
CA HIS A 99 1.84 -17.53 -3.22
C HIS A 99 0.94 -16.30 -3.13
N VAL A 100 1.37 -15.25 -2.42
CA VAL A 100 0.66 -13.97 -2.39
C VAL A 100 0.53 -13.46 -3.82
N LEU A 101 -0.64 -12.96 -4.19
CA LEU A 101 -0.87 -12.41 -5.54
C LEU A 101 -0.20 -11.04 -5.67
N PRO A 102 0.43 -10.73 -6.83
CA PRO A 102 1.25 -9.53 -7.01
C PRO A 102 0.54 -8.21 -6.70
N HIS A 103 -0.74 -8.08 -7.04
CA HIS A 103 -1.49 -6.85 -6.78
C HIS A 103 -1.63 -6.51 -5.29
N PHE A 104 -1.68 -7.50 -4.39
CA PHE A 104 -1.68 -7.22 -2.95
C PHE A 104 -0.34 -6.63 -2.49
N ALA A 105 0.77 -7.14 -3.03
CA ALA A 105 2.10 -6.60 -2.74
C ALA A 105 2.26 -5.19 -3.33
N ILE A 106 1.82 -4.96 -4.58
CA ILE A 106 1.82 -3.64 -5.23
C ILE A 106 0.99 -2.65 -4.42
N PHE A 107 -0.22 -3.03 -3.99
CA PHE A 107 -1.11 -2.15 -3.22
C PHE A 107 -0.48 -1.78 -1.87
N ASN A 108 0.05 -2.78 -1.13
CA ASN A 108 0.74 -2.52 0.15
C ASN A 108 1.97 -1.63 -0.03
N CYS A 109 2.77 -1.90 -1.06
CA CYS A 109 3.95 -1.12 -1.39
C CYS A 109 3.57 0.34 -1.71
N GLY A 110 2.58 0.55 -2.58
CA GLY A 110 2.06 1.87 -2.90
C GLY A 110 1.52 2.63 -1.68
N LYS A 111 0.80 1.94 -0.78
CA LYS A 111 0.34 2.52 0.50
C LYS A 111 1.51 3.04 1.34
N LYS A 112 2.59 2.26 1.44
CA LYS A 112 3.81 2.62 2.21
C LYS A 112 4.63 3.73 1.54
N ILE A 113 4.61 3.80 0.21
CA ILE A 113 5.34 4.82 -0.57
C ILE A 113 4.61 6.16 -0.59
N ALA A 114 3.29 6.14 -0.70
CA ALA A 114 2.46 7.33 -0.88
C ALA A 114 2.66 8.48 0.14
N PRO A 115 2.94 8.23 1.44
CA PRO A 115 3.18 9.31 2.41
C PRO A 115 4.63 9.84 2.37
N LEU A 116 5.54 9.20 1.64
CA LEU A 116 6.95 9.59 1.62
C LEU A 116 7.16 10.86 0.78
N LEU A 117 8.13 11.69 1.19
CA LEU A 117 8.55 12.88 0.44
C LEU A 117 9.19 12.50 -0.90
N ALA A 118 9.14 13.40 -1.89
CA ALA A 118 9.71 13.17 -3.22
C ALA A 118 11.19 12.77 -3.18
N VAL A 119 11.99 13.34 -2.28
CA VAL A 119 13.41 12.98 -2.11
C VAL A 119 13.61 11.50 -1.74
N ALA A 120 12.67 10.92 -0.98
CA ALA A 120 12.74 9.53 -0.59
C ALA A 120 12.41 8.59 -1.76
N TRP A 121 11.60 9.04 -2.72
CA TRP A 121 11.19 8.23 -3.87
C TRP A 121 12.35 7.87 -4.78
N ALA A 122 13.20 8.85 -5.09
CA ALA A 122 14.43 8.61 -5.85
C ALA A 122 15.33 7.56 -5.19
N SER A 123 15.52 7.69 -3.88
CA SER A 123 16.35 6.75 -3.12
C SER A 123 15.76 5.33 -3.14
N LEU A 124 14.43 5.19 -3.10
CA LEU A 124 13.75 3.90 -3.12
C LEU A 124 13.77 3.27 -4.51
N GLY A 125 13.53 4.03 -5.58
CA GLY A 125 13.62 3.54 -6.95
C GLY A 125 14.99 2.92 -7.24
N ARG A 126 16.07 3.58 -6.79
CA ARG A 126 17.43 3.04 -6.93
C ARG A 126 17.74 1.85 -6.04
N ARG A 127 17.21 1.82 -4.82
CA ARG A 127 17.30 0.60 -3.99
C ARG A 127 16.60 -0.56 -4.69
N TYR A 128 15.46 -0.31 -5.33
CA TYR A 128 14.74 -1.33 -6.06
C TYR A 128 15.53 -1.83 -7.28
N GLU A 129 16.17 -0.94 -8.03
CA GLU A 129 17.14 -1.31 -9.08
C GLU A 129 18.30 -2.13 -8.52
N LEU A 130 18.89 -1.70 -7.41
CA LEU A 130 20.02 -2.39 -6.79
C LEU A 130 19.66 -3.81 -6.33
N ILE A 131 18.50 -4.02 -5.71
CA ILE A 131 18.08 -5.36 -5.22
C ILE A 131 17.59 -6.29 -6.32
N THR A 132 17.14 -5.76 -7.46
CA THR A 132 16.65 -6.57 -8.60
C THR A 132 17.69 -6.74 -9.69
N GLY A 133 18.70 -5.87 -9.75
CA GLY A 133 19.65 -5.81 -10.87
C GLY A 133 19.02 -5.42 -12.20
N SER A 134 17.81 -4.85 -12.21
CA SER A 134 17.06 -4.54 -13.43
C SER A 134 16.96 -3.02 -13.65
N ALA A 135 17.43 -2.56 -14.81
CA ALA A 135 17.32 -1.16 -15.23
C ALA A 135 15.86 -0.68 -15.35
N GLY A 136 14.88 -1.61 -15.45
CA GLY A 136 13.46 -1.30 -15.46
C GLY A 136 12.85 -1.02 -14.08
N ALA A 137 13.60 -1.23 -12.99
CA ALA A 137 13.06 -1.16 -11.63
C ALA A 137 12.63 0.25 -11.23
N VAL A 138 13.35 1.30 -11.65
CA VAL A 138 12.95 2.70 -11.37
C VAL A 138 11.59 3.01 -12.03
N ARG A 139 11.39 2.58 -13.27
CA ARG A 139 10.10 2.73 -13.96
C ARG A 139 9.01 1.91 -13.28
N ALA A 140 9.30 0.66 -12.91
CA ALA A 140 8.37 -0.19 -12.17
C ALA A 140 7.96 0.44 -10.82
N TYR A 141 8.90 1.06 -10.10
CA TYR A 141 8.60 1.80 -8.88
C TYR A 141 7.56 2.90 -9.11
N LEU A 142 7.71 3.70 -10.16
CA LEU A 142 6.73 4.73 -10.52
C LEU A 142 5.36 4.12 -10.86
N GLN A 143 5.36 3.00 -11.60
CA GLN A 143 4.14 2.26 -11.93
C GLN A 143 3.40 1.74 -10.69
N ILE A 144 4.11 1.34 -9.63
CA ILE A 144 3.48 0.95 -8.35
C ILE A 144 2.71 2.13 -7.75
N VAL A 145 3.29 3.33 -7.76
CA VAL A 145 2.65 4.54 -7.22
C VAL A 145 1.39 4.89 -8.02
N GLU A 146 1.48 4.81 -9.36
CA GLU A 146 0.35 5.09 -10.25
C GLU A 146 -0.77 4.05 -10.12
N LEU A 147 -0.43 2.75 -10.05
CA LEU A 147 -1.39 1.68 -9.79
C LEU A 147 -2.10 1.86 -8.45
N TYR A 148 -1.35 2.22 -7.40
CA TYR A 148 -1.94 2.50 -6.10
C TYR A 148 -2.89 3.70 -6.14
N ALA A 149 -2.49 4.79 -6.80
CA ALA A 149 -3.36 5.95 -6.98
C ALA A 149 -4.65 5.58 -7.71
N LEU A 150 -4.57 4.78 -8.77
CA LEU A 150 -5.73 4.24 -9.49
C LEU A 150 -6.63 3.42 -8.58
N TRP A 151 -6.07 2.45 -7.87
CA TRP A 151 -6.86 1.53 -7.04
C TRP A 151 -7.51 2.21 -5.83
N VAL A 152 -6.94 3.30 -5.32
CA VAL A 152 -7.56 4.11 -4.26
C VAL A 152 -8.61 5.08 -4.83
N ALA A 153 -8.43 5.54 -6.08
CA ALA A 153 -9.38 6.42 -6.76
C ALA A 153 -10.65 5.70 -7.22
N VAL A 154 -10.52 4.44 -7.64
CA VAL A 154 -11.65 3.58 -7.95
C VAL A 154 -12.36 3.26 -6.64
N GLU A 155 -13.58 3.79 -6.46
CA GLU A 155 -14.39 3.44 -5.31
C GLU A 155 -14.47 1.91 -5.19
N CYS A 156 -14.15 1.41 -3.99
CA CYS A 156 -14.41 0.02 -3.65
C CYS A 156 -15.90 -0.22 -3.94
N PRO A 157 -16.26 -1.14 -4.87
CA PRO A 157 -17.65 -1.34 -5.24
C PRO A 157 -18.47 -1.58 -3.96
N PRO A 158 -19.69 -1.02 -3.83
CA PRO A 158 -20.46 -1.08 -2.59
C PRO A 158 -20.59 -2.49 -2.00
N ALA A 159 -20.56 -3.53 -2.84
CA ALA A 159 -20.60 -4.93 -2.43
C ALA A 159 -19.36 -5.43 -1.63
N PHE A 160 -18.22 -4.75 -1.73
CA PHE A 160 -16.97 -5.08 -1.02
C PHE A 160 -16.69 -4.16 0.17
N LYS A 161 -17.41 -3.03 0.28
CA LYS A 161 -17.53 -2.30 1.54
C LYS A 161 -18.35 -3.20 2.46
N GLY A 162 -17.69 -4.13 3.12
CA GLY A 162 -18.33 -5.01 4.10
C GLY A 162 -19.25 -4.16 4.96
N SER A 163 -20.48 -4.62 5.15
CA SER A 163 -21.51 -3.95 5.95
C SER A 163 -21.08 -3.89 7.41
N SER A 164 -20.06 -3.09 7.71
CA SER A 164 -19.42 -2.94 9.01
C SER A 164 -20.20 -1.97 9.92
N GLY A 165 -21.49 -1.77 9.64
CA GLY A 165 -22.37 -0.78 10.27
C GLY A 165 -23.48 -1.37 11.13
N GLN A 166 -23.33 -2.61 11.62
CA GLN A 166 -24.18 -3.10 12.71
C GLN A 166 -23.33 -3.39 13.95
N ASP A 167 -23.27 -2.36 14.79
CA ASP A 167 -23.24 -2.39 16.26
C ASP A 167 -22.92 -3.76 16.89
N LEU A 168 -21.63 -4.07 16.96
CA LEU A 168 -21.11 -5.19 17.75
C LEU A 168 -20.99 -4.72 19.20
N GLY A 169 -21.99 -5.11 20.00
CA GLY A 169 -22.07 -4.82 21.43
C GLY A 169 -20.79 -5.18 22.20
N GLN A 170 -20.46 -4.31 23.15
CA GLN A 170 -19.39 -4.48 24.14
C GLN A 170 -19.39 -5.88 24.77
N PRO A 171 -18.25 -6.58 24.81
CA PRO A 171 -18.12 -7.82 25.56
C PRO A 171 -18.09 -7.53 27.09
N PRO A 172 -18.65 -8.43 27.92
CA PRO A 172 -18.53 -8.34 29.37
C PRO A 172 -17.14 -8.78 29.81
N GLY A 173 -16.63 -8.08 30.82
CA GLY A 173 -15.24 -8.15 31.27
C GLY A 173 -14.73 -9.53 31.69
N THR A 174 -13.41 -9.67 31.54
CA THR A 174 -12.64 -10.76 32.15
C THR A 174 -11.41 -10.20 32.86
N ASN A 175 -11.23 -10.76 34.05
CA ASN A 175 -10.35 -10.36 35.14
C ASN A 175 -8.86 -10.27 34.78
N GLU A 176 -8.23 -9.37 35.53
CA GLU A 176 -6.81 -9.19 35.74
C GLU A 176 -6.10 -10.48 36.17
N GLY A 177 -5.05 -10.82 35.44
CA GLY A 177 -4.08 -11.86 35.76
C GLY A 177 -2.68 -11.31 35.54
N SER A 178 -2.07 -10.86 36.63
CA SER A 178 -0.69 -10.40 36.75
C SER A 178 0.29 -11.53 36.44
N ASP A 179 1.23 -11.33 35.51
CA ASP A 179 2.55 -11.97 35.61
C ASP A 179 3.63 -11.20 34.85
N SER A 180 4.87 -11.52 35.18
CA SER A 180 5.95 -10.61 35.44
C SER A 180 7.20 -10.92 34.60
N GLY A 181 7.96 -9.86 34.31
CA GLY A 181 9.42 -9.92 34.17
C GLY A 181 10.01 -10.49 32.87
N GLY A 182 10.63 -9.63 32.06
CA GLY A 182 11.48 -10.09 30.97
C GLY A 182 12.19 -8.99 30.17
N GLN A 183 12.81 -8.03 30.84
CA GLN A 183 13.52 -6.91 30.21
C GLN A 183 14.88 -7.39 29.67
N ARG A 184 14.98 -7.63 28.36
CA ARG A 184 16.27 -7.90 27.68
C ARG A 184 16.83 -6.59 27.14
N HIS A 185 17.97 -6.17 27.70
CA HIS A 185 18.82 -5.11 27.16
C HIS A 185 19.36 -5.53 25.80
N ILE A 186 18.95 -4.82 24.74
CA ILE A 186 19.63 -4.83 23.45
C ILE A 186 20.69 -3.73 23.52
N ALA A 187 21.95 -4.10 23.36
CA ALA A 187 23.06 -3.17 23.34
C ALA A 187 23.11 -2.50 21.96
N ASP A 188 22.78 -1.21 21.93
CA ASP A 188 22.99 -0.34 20.78
C ASP A 188 24.50 -0.23 20.52
N THR A 189 24.93 -0.76 19.37
CA THR A 189 26.29 -0.62 18.87
C THR A 189 26.23 0.31 17.67
N ASP A 190 26.47 1.59 17.93
CA ASP A 190 26.52 2.64 16.91
C ASP A 190 27.75 2.43 16.02
N SER A 191 27.55 1.74 14.91
CA SER A 191 28.55 1.59 13.85
C SER A 191 28.13 2.43 12.64
N GLU A 192 28.70 3.64 12.57
CA GLU A 192 28.52 4.60 11.49
C GLU A 192 29.35 4.23 10.24
N CYS A 193 28.96 3.18 9.51
CA CYS A 193 29.35 3.07 8.09
C CYS A 193 28.46 4.02 7.26
N SER A 194 29.04 5.13 6.79
CA SER A 194 28.48 5.95 5.70
C SER A 194 28.60 5.16 4.41
N VAL A 195 27.47 4.81 3.78
CA VAL A 195 27.47 4.30 2.41
C VAL A 195 27.12 5.49 1.55
N ASP A 196 28.15 6.24 1.15
CA ASP A 196 28.05 7.37 0.22
C ASP A 196 27.76 6.81 -1.17
N SER A 197 26.51 6.43 -1.43
CA SER A 197 26.02 6.11 -2.77
C SER A 197 25.28 7.33 -3.35
N ASP A 198 25.95 8.48 -3.30
CA ASP A 198 25.50 9.77 -3.84
C ASP A 198 25.74 9.86 -5.34
N THR A 199 25.22 8.91 -6.11
CA THR A 199 25.13 9.13 -7.56
C THR A 199 24.04 10.19 -7.77
N ALA A 200 24.26 11.32 -8.44
CA ALA A 200 23.16 12.26 -8.70
C ALA A 200 22.11 11.61 -9.64
N LEU A 201 20.80 11.90 -9.48
CA LEU A 201 19.80 11.46 -10.45
C LEU A 201 20.09 12.08 -11.80
N THR A 202 19.75 11.37 -12.88
CA THR A 202 19.76 12.01 -14.19
C THR A 202 18.61 13.01 -14.25
N LYS A 203 18.80 14.13 -14.95
CA LYS A 203 17.73 15.14 -15.15
C LYS A 203 16.46 14.56 -15.78
N ALA A 204 16.60 13.48 -16.54
CA ALA A 204 15.47 12.77 -17.13
C ALA A 204 14.64 12.05 -16.06
N GLU A 205 15.28 11.32 -15.15
CA GLU A 205 14.62 10.65 -14.03
C GLU A 205 13.97 11.64 -13.07
N GLU A 206 14.66 12.76 -12.76
CA GLU A 206 14.09 13.82 -11.92
C GLU A 206 12.80 14.39 -12.54
N LYS A 207 12.85 14.70 -13.83
CA LYS A 207 11.69 15.22 -14.56
C LYS A 207 10.55 14.18 -14.61
N GLU A 208 10.86 12.92 -14.88
CA GLU A 208 9.86 11.85 -14.92
C GLU A 208 9.19 11.67 -13.55
N MET A 209 9.95 11.77 -12.47
CA MET A 209 9.44 11.73 -11.10
C MET A 209 8.56 12.93 -10.76
N GLU A 210 8.96 14.14 -11.19
CA GLU A 210 8.18 15.35 -11.01
C GLU A 210 6.87 15.30 -11.81
N ASP A 211 6.90 14.80 -13.04
CA ASP A 211 5.71 14.63 -13.89
C ASP A 211 4.76 13.57 -13.29
N ALA A 212 5.29 12.45 -12.80
CA ALA A 212 4.50 11.46 -12.07
C ALA A 212 3.88 12.05 -10.79
N PHE A 213 4.61 12.90 -10.06
CA PHE A 213 4.11 13.59 -8.88
C PHE A 213 2.97 14.57 -9.22
N LYS A 214 3.11 15.34 -10.30
CA LYS A 214 2.05 16.22 -10.82
C LYS A 214 0.82 15.42 -11.24
N MET A 215 1.02 14.27 -11.87
CA MET A 215 -0.08 13.38 -12.25
C MET A 215 -0.82 12.84 -11.02
N VAL A 216 -0.11 12.26 -10.05
CA VAL A 216 -0.70 11.68 -8.83
C VAL A 216 -1.41 12.74 -7.98
N SER A 217 -0.82 13.93 -7.86
CA SER A 217 -1.45 15.05 -7.14
C SER A 217 -2.72 15.55 -7.85
N SER A 218 -2.67 15.70 -9.19
CA SER A 218 -3.85 16.04 -10.00
C SER A 218 -4.97 15.00 -9.85
N TRP A 219 -4.63 13.70 -9.91
CA TRP A 219 -5.57 12.60 -9.70
C TRP A 219 -6.22 12.66 -8.32
N ARG A 220 -5.44 12.90 -7.25
CA ARG A 220 -6.01 13.06 -5.90
C ARG A 220 -7.00 14.21 -5.84
N THR A 221 -6.67 15.36 -6.43
CA THR A 221 -7.58 16.51 -6.45
C THR A 221 -8.85 16.21 -7.25
N ALA A 222 -8.73 15.59 -8.42
CA ALA A 222 -9.86 15.21 -9.26
C ALA A 222 -10.77 14.17 -8.57
N SER A 223 -10.21 13.11 -7.99
CA SER A 223 -10.98 12.12 -7.22
C SER A 223 -11.67 12.73 -6.01
N SER A 224 -10.99 13.60 -5.25
CA SER A 224 -11.59 14.28 -4.11
C SER A 224 -12.76 15.18 -4.53
N GLN A 225 -12.65 15.86 -5.68
CA GLN A 225 -13.75 16.66 -6.23
C GLN A 225 -14.91 15.78 -6.71
N ALA A 226 -14.62 14.67 -7.40
CA ALA A 226 -15.64 13.74 -7.89
C ALA A 226 -16.43 13.10 -6.72
N LEU A 227 -15.75 12.67 -5.66
CA LEU A 227 -16.36 12.15 -4.43
C LEU A 227 -17.21 13.21 -3.72
N SER A 228 -16.73 14.45 -3.65
CA SER A 228 -17.52 15.55 -3.08
C SER A 228 -18.78 15.83 -3.88
N GLN A 229 -18.73 15.70 -5.21
CA GLN A 229 -19.89 15.91 -6.08
C GLN A 229 -20.89 14.74 -6.03
N SER A 230 -20.43 13.49 -5.93
CA SER A 230 -21.32 12.33 -5.77
C SER A 230 -22.08 12.41 -4.45
N HIS A 231 -21.41 12.75 -3.35
CA HIS A 231 -22.04 12.92 -2.05
C HIS A 231 -23.11 14.04 -2.05
N GLN A 232 -22.81 15.19 -2.65
CA GLN A 232 -23.80 16.27 -2.82
C GLN A 232 -25.02 15.85 -3.65
N ARG A 233 -24.83 14.98 -4.66
CA ARG A 233 -25.95 14.44 -5.46
C ARG A 233 -26.81 13.47 -4.65
N GLU A 234 -26.21 12.60 -3.84
CA GLU A 234 -26.96 11.68 -2.97
C GLU A 234 -27.78 12.43 -1.91
N GLU A 235 -27.24 13.47 -1.27
CA GLU A 235 -27.99 14.33 -0.35
C GLU A 235 -29.19 15.03 -1.04
N MET A 236 -29.01 15.50 -2.29
CA MET A 236 -30.10 16.11 -3.06
C MET A 236 -31.19 15.12 -3.46
N VAL A 237 -30.88 13.83 -3.62
CA VAL A 237 -31.87 12.78 -3.91
C VAL A 237 -32.61 12.37 -2.63
N ALA A 238 -31.88 12.15 -1.53
CA ALA A 238 -32.47 11.75 -0.25
C ALA A 238 -33.43 12.82 0.32
N SER A 239 -33.09 14.10 0.17
CA SER A 239 -33.96 15.22 0.60
C SER A 239 -35.26 15.35 -0.22
N ARG A 240 -35.38 14.67 -1.37
CA ARG A 240 -36.57 14.70 -2.22
C ARG A 240 -37.58 13.60 -1.89
N GLU A 241 -37.17 12.55 -1.19
CA GLU A 241 -38.04 11.41 -0.85
C GLU A 241 -38.82 11.60 0.47
N ASP A 242 -38.50 12.62 1.26
CA ASP A 242 -39.07 12.86 2.59
C ASP A 242 -40.44 13.60 2.60
N ILE A 243 -41.20 13.54 1.50
CA ILE A 243 -42.54 14.16 1.37
C ILE A 243 -43.67 13.11 1.22
N GLY A 244 -43.37 11.81 1.35
CA GLY A 244 -44.36 10.73 1.24
C GLY A 244 -44.75 10.11 2.59
N GLY A 245 -46.03 10.21 2.95
CA GLY A 245 -46.60 9.81 4.24
C GLY A 245 -46.31 8.38 4.75
N TYR A 246 -46.15 8.30 6.07
CA TYR A 246 -46.10 7.10 6.89
C TYR A 246 -47.41 6.30 6.84
N GLU A 247 -47.34 5.00 6.51
CA GLU A 247 -48.27 3.99 7.02
C GLU A 247 -47.48 2.85 7.69
N GLN A 248 -47.88 2.53 8.92
CA GLN A 248 -47.33 1.52 9.81
C GLN A 248 -47.77 0.11 9.40
N GLU A 249 -46.93 -0.92 9.60
CA GLU A 249 -47.30 -2.19 10.27
C GLU A 249 -46.13 -3.21 10.35
N PRO A 250 -46.23 -4.28 11.20
CA PRO A 250 -45.11 -4.69 12.04
C PRO A 250 -44.50 -6.09 11.79
N SER A 251 -43.27 -6.23 12.31
CA SER A 251 -42.71 -7.35 13.09
C SER A 251 -42.85 -8.80 12.61
N ARG A 252 -41.72 -9.44 12.28
CA ARG A 252 -41.49 -10.89 12.47
C ARG A 252 -40.03 -11.23 12.78
N MET A 253 -39.86 -12.09 13.80
CA MET A 253 -38.61 -12.74 14.27
C MET A 253 -38.14 -13.86 13.32
N ALA A 254 -36.82 -14.14 13.28
CA ALA A 254 -36.22 -15.46 13.59
C ALA A 254 -34.70 -15.58 13.30
N CYS A 255 -33.99 -16.12 14.30
CA CYS A 255 -32.85 -17.06 14.34
C CYS A 255 -31.52 -16.91 13.54
N THR A 256 -30.48 -17.26 14.31
CA THR A 256 -29.01 -17.37 14.14
C THR A 256 -28.50 -18.43 13.17
N VAL A 257 -27.36 -18.16 12.50
CA VAL A 257 -26.23 -19.10 12.27
C VAL A 257 -24.91 -18.31 12.25
N ASP A 258 -23.90 -18.92 12.88
CA ASP A 258 -22.52 -18.50 13.15
C ASP A 258 -21.60 -18.52 11.90
N LEU A 259 -20.54 -17.68 11.90
CA LEU A 259 -19.15 -17.94 11.42
C LEU A 259 -18.33 -16.62 11.29
N SER A 260 -17.24 -16.53 12.07
CA SER A 260 -16.17 -15.50 12.10
C SER A 260 -15.28 -15.45 10.82
N PRO A 261 -14.62 -14.31 10.47
CA PRO A 261 -13.29 -13.98 11.04
C PRO A 261 -12.98 -12.48 11.27
N GLU A 262 -12.15 -12.22 12.30
CA GLU A 262 -11.65 -10.92 12.72
C GLU A 262 -10.63 -10.28 11.76
N GLY A 263 -10.78 -8.98 11.52
CA GLY A 263 -9.77 -8.10 10.92
C GLY A 263 -9.89 -6.68 11.48
N LEU A 264 -8.77 -6.10 11.92
CA LEU A 264 -8.69 -4.77 12.52
C LEU A 264 -9.08 -3.66 11.52
N PRO A 265 -9.67 -2.54 11.99
CA PRO A 265 -10.16 -1.47 11.14
C PRO A 265 -9.01 -0.72 10.45
N VAL A 266 -9.25 -0.33 9.20
CA VAL A 266 -8.35 0.47 8.38
C VAL A 266 -8.30 1.90 8.95
N ASP A 267 -7.15 2.29 9.51
CA ASP A 267 -6.93 3.67 9.97
C ASP A 267 -7.07 4.66 8.79
N TYR A 268 -8.04 5.55 8.93
CA TYR A 268 -8.31 6.66 8.02
C TYR A 268 -7.27 7.77 8.23
N TYR A 269 -6.44 8.03 7.22
CA TYR A 269 -5.47 9.13 7.25
C TYR A 269 -6.15 10.46 6.87
N PRO A 270 -6.06 11.52 7.69
CA PRO A 270 -6.78 12.74 7.43
C PRO A 270 -6.07 13.63 6.37
N PRO A 271 -6.82 14.27 5.44
CA PRO A 271 -6.28 15.04 4.30
C PRO A 271 -5.29 16.18 4.62
N HIS A 272 -5.31 16.73 5.83
CA HIS A 272 -4.54 17.93 6.18
C HIS A 272 -3.03 17.69 6.34
N LEU A 273 -2.60 16.48 6.71
CA LEU A 273 -1.18 16.13 6.81
C LEU A 273 -0.49 16.06 5.44
N VAL A 274 -1.26 15.79 4.38
CA VAL A 274 -0.77 15.71 3.00
C VAL A 274 -0.56 17.10 2.39
N SER A 275 -1.43 18.07 2.69
CA SER A 275 -1.29 19.45 2.25
C SER A 275 -0.03 20.13 2.82
N ALA A 276 0.37 19.76 4.05
CA ALA A 276 1.61 20.25 4.66
C ALA A 276 2.87 19.72 3.95
N ALA A 277 2.87 18.45 3.53
CA ALA A 277 3.96 17.87 2.74
C ALA A 277 4.10 18.52 1.36
N LEU A 278 2.97 18.88 0.72
CA LEU A 278 2.95 19.56 -0.58
C LEU A 278 3.50 20.99 -0.54
N ASN A 279 3.26 21.72 0.55
CA ASN A 279 3.80 23.08 0.71
C ASN A 279 5.32 23.07 0.94
N ASN A 280 5.85 22.08 1.64
CA ASN A 280 7.30 21.97 1.90
C ASN A 280 8.13 21.69 0.63
N VAL A 281 7.54 21.04 -0.39
CA VAL A 281 8.21 20.81 -1.68
C VAL A 281 8.27 22.10 -2.51
N LYS A 282 7.25 22.96 -2.44
CA LYS A 282 7.25 24.26 -3.14
C LYS A 282 8.29 25.22 -2.58
N THR A 283 8.53 25.20 -1.26
CA THR A 283 9.48 26.11 -0.61
C THR A 283 10.95 25.70 -0.72
N MET A 284 11.24 24.47 -1.17
CA MET A 284 12.62 24.02 -1.42
C MET A 284 13.12 24.34 -2.83
N GLY A 285 12.26 24.87 -3.71
CA GLY A 285 12.58 25.26 -5.08
C GLY A 285 12.72 26.76 -5.32
N GLU A 286 12.68 27.58 -4.26
CA GLU A 286 12.99 29.02 -4.25
C GLU A 286 14.31 29.27 -3.52
#